data_AF-A0A4S4GC38-F1
#
_entry.id   AF-A0A4S4GC38-F1
#
_cell.length_a   1.000
_cell.length_b   1.000
_cell.length_c   1.000
_cell.angle_alpha   90.00
_cell.angle_beta   90.00
_cell.angle_gamma   90.00
#
_symmetry.space_group_name_H-M   'P 1'
#
loop_
_entity.id
_entity.type
_entity.pdbx_description
1 polymer ?
#
loop_
_entity_poly.entity_id
_entity_poly.type
_entity_poly.pdbx_seq_one_letter_code
_entity_poly.pdbx_strand_id
1 'polypeptide(L)'
;MNTRFCGIAVAAITAGSVMLYGDAIDDYAVGRKDAAIKSTVKSHYRPRNYVTESHNDINLWQSLLKVDASDYDDGSVLNRYAMTTVTPAFDSQGVPLNLGFDRIVPPEWWKSSDMMTSAAMDLYNIVVCDQELMQKRKSLPLADVVNVESDNGFWRYGISPLYGSEKIQCIEPPAEYKGDFARALMYMVSVYPPSIWQGWGDVMLLGNEYPTMRDHSVTLYLKWHYDDPVSPLELQRNDRIEAIQGNRNPFVDHPELIDYIWGRKAGEIYGTHDAPVDPDDPDRKRTPLKGSYTVADGAVDLYSPYVPDDAEWTIDLQPVAGKSLPIDDIAAGHHELRYTAGDMKGRLIINITK
;
A
#
# COMPACT_ATOMS: atom_id res chain seq x y z
N MET A 1 43.46 1.06 -54.86
CA MET A 1 42.26 1.67 -54.24
C MET A 1 41.63 0.65 -53.30
N ASN A 2 41.01 1.15 -52.23
CA ASN A 2 40.31 0.44 -51.13
C ASN A 2 41.14 0.11 -49.87
N THR A 3 41.25 1.15 -49.05
CA THR A 3 41.22 1.17 -47.59
C THR A 3 40.30 0.11 -46.97
N ARG A 4 40.81 -0.69 -46.03
CA ARG A 4 40.01 -1.49 -45.10
C ARG A 4 39.94 -0.77 -43.76
N PHE A 5 38.72 -0.36 -43.40
CA PHE A 5 38.39 0.29 -42.15
C PHE A 5 38.43 -0.71 -40.97
N CYS A 6 38.90 -0.17 -39.85
CA CYS A 6 38.99 -0.76 -38.52
C CYS A 6 37.59 -1.04 -37.94
N GLY A 7 37.32 -2.27 -37.52
CA GLY A 7 36.12 -2.62 -36.75
C GLY A 7 36.50 -2.81 -35.28
N ILE A 8 36.28 -1.79 -34.47
CA ILE A 8 36.36 -1.88 -33.00
C ILE A 8 35.06 -2.54 -32.53
N ALA A 9 35.16 -3.77 -32.02
CA ALA A 9 34.06 -4.43 -31.32
C ALA A 9 33.94 -3.80 -29.92
N VAL A 10 32.95 -2.94 -29.73
CA VAL A 10 32.54 -2.49 -28.40
C VAL A 10 31.60 -3.56 -27.84
N ALA A 11 32.11 -4.38 -26.93
CA ALA A 11 31.27 -5.25 -26.11
C ALA A 11 30.45 -4.36 -25.18
N ALA A 12 29.15 -4.23 -25.46
CA ALA A 12 28.21 -3.60 -24.56
C ALA A 12 28.06 -4.50 -23.33
N ILE A 13 28.69 -4.09 -22.23
CA ILE A 13 28.36 -4.61 -20.90
C ILE A 13 26.99 -4.02 -20.58
N THR A 14 25.93 -4.80 -20.79
CA THR A 14 24.64 -4.52 -20.16
C THR A 14 24.84 -4.70 -18.66
N ALA A 15 25.15 -3.61 -17.98
CA ALA A 15 24.92 -3.49 -16.55
C ALA A 15 23.41 -3.63 -16.37
N GLY A 16 22.96 -4.86 -16.05
CA GLY A 16 21.63 -5.06 -15.50
C GLY A 16 21.58 -4.23 -14.23
N SER A 17 20.84 -3.13 -14.27
CA SER A 17 20.41 -2.44 -13.06
C SER A 17 19.55 -3.45 -12.29
N VAL A 18 20.17 -4.16 -11.36
CA VAL A 18 19.42 -4.81 -10.29
C VAL A 18 18.80 -3.65 -9.51
N MET A 19 17.55 -3.32 -9.83
CA MET A 19 16.73 -2.50 -8.95
C MET A 19 16.47 -3.34 -7.69
N LEU A 20 17.40 -3.28 -6.74
CA LEU A 20 17.16 -3.64 -5.35
C LEU A 20 16.23 -2.58 -4.77
N TYR A 21 14.93 -2.69 -5.02
CA TYR A 21 13.93 -2.00 -4.20
C TYR A 21 13.20 -3.05 -3.39
N GLY A 22 13.96 -3.63 -2.45
CA GLY A 22 13.37 -4.43 -1.40
C GLY A 22 12.43 -3.56 -0.59
N ASP A 23 11.21 -4.05 -0.45
CA ASP A 23 10.29 -3.81 0.65
C ASP A 23 10.96 -3.19 1.89
N ALA A 24 10.80 -1.88 2.03
CA ALA A 24 11.51 -1.07 3.01
C ALA A 24 10.57 -0.58 4.12
N ILE A 25 9.41 -1.22 4.33
CA ILE A 25 8.52 -0.77 5.40
C ILE A 25 9.20 -0.89 6.75
N ASP A 26 10.07 -1.88 6.96
CA ASP A 26 10.88 -2.01 8.17
C ASP A 26 11.92 -0.90 8.28
N ASP A 27 12.37 -0.35 7.16
CA ASP A 27 13.21 0.83 7.18
C ASP A 27 12.34 2.01 7.69
N TYR A 28 11.12 2.21 7.18
CA TYR A 28 10.39 3.43 7.49
C TYR A 28 9.47 3.40 8.71
N ALA A 29 8.85 2.28 9.01
CA ALA A 29 7.79 2.14 9.99
C ALA A 29 8.32 1.80 11.38
N VAL A 30 9.52 1.21 11.48
CA VAL A 30 10.11 0.85 12.77
C VAL A 30 10.20 2.08 13.66
N GLY A 31 9.72 1.93 14.89
CA GLY A 31 9.68 2.99 15.87
C GLY A 31 8.55 4.02 15.68
N ARG A 32 7.65 3.82 14.71
CA ARG A 32 6.44 4.63 14.52
C ARG A 32 5.22 3.91 15.11
N LYS A 33 4.13 4.66 15.28
CA LYS A 33 2.82 4.16 15.73
C LYS A 33 1.67 4.90 15.06
N ASP A 34 0.48 4.32 15.04
CA ASP A 34 -0.77 4.98 14.66
C ASP A 34 -0.66 5.75 13.31
N ALA A 35 -1.03 7.04 13.33
CA ALA A 35 -0.97 7.99 12.22
C ALA A 35 0.41 8.07 11.54
N ALA A 36 1.50 7.83 12.28
CA ALA A 36 2.85 7.91 11.74
C ALA A 36 3.16 6.71 10.84
N ILE A 37 2.70 5.50 11.20
CA ILE A 37 2.80 4.33 10.31
C ILE A 37 1.93 4.57 9.07
N LYS A 38 0.69 5.04 9.23
CA LYS A 38 -0.17 5.36 8.08
C LYS A 38 0.46 6.40 7.14
N SER A 39 1.09 7.44 7.69
CA SER A 39 1.79 8.47 6.92
C SER A 39 3.01 7.92 6.17
N THR A 40 3.63 6.86 6.70
CA THR A 40 4.70 6.12 6.06
C THR A 40 4.19 5.45 4.79
N VAL A 41 3.08 4.71 4.90
CA VAL A 41 2.40 4.09 3.75
C VAL A 41 2.05 5.14 2.71
N LYS A 42 1.42 6.26 3.12
CA LYS A 42 1.07 7.37 2.25
C LYS A 42 2.25 7.94 1.45
N SER A 43 3.43 7.99 2.05
CA SER A 43 4.60 8.65 1.47
C SER A 43 5.42 7.75 0.56
N HIS A 44 5.37 6.43 0.77
CA HIS A 44 6.35 5.50 0.18
C HIS A 44 5.71 4.42 -0.69
N TYR A 45 4.41 4.18 -0.53
CA TYR A 45 3.69 3.11 -1.21
C TYR A 45 2.65 3.64 -2.21
N ARG A 46 2.80 4.87 -2.70
CA ARG A 46 1.96 5.38 -3.80
C ARG A 46 2.37 4.76 -5.13
N PRO A 47 1.44 4.59 -6.08
CA PRO A 47 1.77 4.20 -7.45
C PRO A 47 2.85 5.11 -8.05
N ARG A 48 3.88 4.49 -8.64
CA ARG A 48 4.92 5.22 -9.38
C ARG A 48 4.52 5.41 -10.84
N ASN A 49 3.82 4.43 -11.39
CA ASN A 49 3.25 4.47 -12.73
C ASN A 49 1.74 4.24 -12.62
N TYR A 50 0.92 5.16 -13.13
CA TYR A 50 -0.52 4.92 -13.25
C TYR A 50 -0.80 4.35 -14.64
N VAL A 51 -1.59 3.28 -14.69
CA VAL A 51 -2.11 2.77 -15.97
C VAL A 51 -3.22 3.72 -16.40
N THR A 52 -3.07 4.42 -17.53
CA THR A 52 -4.07 5.44 -17.95
C THR A 52 -5.09 4.87 -18.94
N GLU A 53 -6.34 5.35 -18.85
CA GLU A 53 -7.39 5.12 -19.87
C GLU A 53 -7.11 5.88 -21.19
N SER A 54 -6.13 6.80 -21.21
CA SER A 54 -5.95 7.76 -22.32
C SER A 54 -5.40 7.18 -23.62
N HIS A 55 -5.25 5.87 -23.77
CA HIS A 55 -5.04 5.20 -25.06
C HIS A 55 -5.72 3.83 -25.09
N ASN A 56 -7.05 3.84 -25.13
CA ASN A 56 -7.95 2.69 -25.23
C ASN A 56 -7.88 1.76 -24.02
N ASP A 57 -9.00 1.18 -23.61
CA ASP A 57 -9.10 0.24 -22.49
C ASP A 57 -8.06 -0.92 -22.53
N ILE A 58 -7.44 -1.14 -23.70
CA ILE A 58 -6.41 -2.13 -23.94
C ILE A 58 -5.23 -2.10 -22.96
N ASN A 59 -4.69 -0.93 -22.59
CA ASN A 59 -3.51 -0.87 -21.70
C ASN A 59 -3.86 -1.30 -20.27
N LEU A 60 -5.05 -0.91 -19.81
CA LEU A 60 -5.59 -1.36 -18.54
C LEU A 60 -5.87 -2.86 -18.58
N TRP A 61 -6.57 -3.34 -19.61
CA TRP A 61 -6.86 -4.77 -19.75
C TRP A 61 -5.60 -5.62 -19.86
N GLN A 62 -4.57 -5.20 -20.61
CA GLN A 62 -3.29 -5.91 -20.66
C GLN A 62 -2.62 -6.02 -19.28
N SER A 63 -2.82 -5.03 -18.41
CA SER A 63 -2.32 -5.08 -17.04
C SER A 63 -3.19 -6.00 -16.18
N LEU A 64 -4.51 -5.87 -16.25
CA LEU A 64 -5.47 -6.68 -15.49
C LEU A 64 -5.34 -8.18 -15.79
N LEU A 65 -5.19 -8.53 -17.06
CA LEU A 65 -5.02 -9.92 -17.50
C LEU A 65 -3.70 -10.54 -17.02
N LYS A 66 -2.68 -9.72 -16.72
CA LYS A 66 -1.42 -10.19 -16.14
C LYS A 66 -1.53 -10.35 -14.63
N VAL A 67 -2.10 -9.36 -13.94
CA VAL A 67 -2.17 -9.38 -12.46
C VAL A 67 -3.08 -10.49 -11.96
N ASP A 68 -4.21 -10.73 -12.64
CA ASP A 68 -5.17 -11.78 -12.28
C ASP A 68 -5.04 -13.04 -13.17
N ALA A 69 -3.89 -13.26 -13.84
CA ALA A 69 -3.64 -14.50 -14.57
C ALA A 69 -3.76 -15.74 -13.66
N SER A 70 -4.36 -16.82 -14.16
CA SER A 70 -4.39 -18.09 -13.44
C SER A 70 -3.02 -18.78 -13.46
N ASP A 71 -2.81 -19.74 -12.55
CA ASP A 71 -1.59 -20.55 -12.49
C ASP A 71 -1.59 -21.72 -13.49
N TYR A 72 -2.66 -21.90 -14.28
CA TYR A 72 -2.81 -23.07 -15.17
C TYR A 72 -2.07 -22.94 -16.51
N ASP A 73 -1.38 -21.82 -16.76
CA ASP A 73 -0.66 -21.51 -18.02
C ASP A 73 -1.52 -21.71 -19.29
N ASP A 74 -2.84 -21.54 -19.15
CA ASP A 74 -3.84 -21.73 -20.21
C ASP A 74 -4.41 -20.39 -20.72
N GLY A 75 -3.85 -19.28 -20.25
CA GLY A 75 -4.32 -17.93 -20.57
C GLY A 75 -5.64 -17.53 -19.91
N SER A 76 -6.17 -18.35 -18.98
CA SER A 76 -7.32 -17.97 -18.18
C SER A 76 -6.95 -16.98 -17.08
N VAL A 77 -7.93 -16.21 -16.62
CA VAL A 77 -7.78 -15.23 -15.55
C VAL A 77 -8.75 -15.54 -14.41
N LEU A 78 -8.36 -15.20 -13.19
CA LEU A 78 -9.19 -15.31 -12.00
C LEU A 78 -10.29 -14.26 -12.02
N ASN A 79 -11.53 -14.74 -12.04
CA ASN A 79 -12.71 -13.94 -11.80
C ASN A 79 -12.97 -13.89 -10.28
N ARG A 80 -12.64 -12.76 -9.65
CA ARG A 80 -12.81 -12.60 -8.20
C ARG A 80 -14.27 -12.46 -7.76
N TYR A 81 -15.17 -12.35 -8.72
CA TYR A 81 -16.61 -12.31 -8.49
C TYR A 81 -17.31 -13.67 -8.54
N ALA A 82 -16.66 -14.69 -9.08
CA ALA A 82 -17.22 -16.02 -9.22
C ALA A 82 -16.29 -17.13 -8.72
N MET A 83 -15.13 -16.78 -8.13
CA MET A 83 -14.09 -17.74 -7.68
C MET A 83 -13.75 -18.80 -8.73
N THR A 84 -13.79 -18.42 -10.00
CA THR A 84 -13.53 -19.30 -11.14
C THR A 84 -12.45 -18.70 -12.02
N THR A 85 -11.85 -19.51 -12.88
CA THR A 85 -11.03 -19.02 -13.96
C THR A 85 -11.88 -18.88 -15.22
N VAL A 86 -11.63 -17.81 -15.96
CA VAL A 86 -12.33 -17.50 -17.21
C VAL A 86 -11.30 -17.31 -18.30
N THR A 87 -11.48 -18.01 -19.43
CA THR A 87 -10.69 -17.72 -20.64
C THR A 87 -11.24 -16.45 -21.30
N PRO A 88 -10.43 -15.38 -21.44
CA PRO A 88 -10.90 -14.15 -22.07
C PRO A 88 -11.20 -14.37 -23.56
N ALA A 89 -12.34 -13.84 -24.01
CA ALA A 89 -12.69 -13.71 -25.42
C ALA A 89 -12.46 -12.26 -25.84
N PHE A 90 -11.70 -12.01 -26.90
CA PHE A 90 -11.27 -10.65 -27.26
C PHE A 90 -12.00 -10.09 -28.47
N ASP A 91 -12.19 -8.77 -28.48
CA ASP A 91 -12.57 -8.02 -29.68
C ASP A 91 -11.36 -7.78 -30.61
N SER A 92 -11.59 -7.06 -31.72
CA SER A 92 -10.53 -6.73 -32.69
C SER A 92 -9.39 -5.86 -32.13
N GLN A 93 -9.62 -5.20 -31.00
CA GLN A 93 -8.67 -4.32 -30.31
C GLN A 93 -7.99 -5.03 -29.13
N GLY A 94 -8.28 -6.30 -28.86
CA GLY A 94 -7.70 -7.02 -27.72
C GLY A 94 -8.37 -6.70 -26.38
N VAL A 95 -9.59 -6.15 -26.39
CA VAL A 95 -10.39 -5.92 -25.17
C VAL A 95 -11.27 -7.16 -24.90
N PRO A 96 -11.27 -7.70 -23.66
CA PRO A 96 -12.16 -8.79 -23.30
C PRO A 96 -13.65 -8.44 -23.44
N LEU A 97 -14.39 -9.26 -24.18
CA LEU A 97 -15.83 -9.17 -24.41
C LEU A 97 -16.66 -9.80 -23.29
N ASN A 98 -16.11 -10.79 -22.59
CA ASN A 98 -16.79 -11.60 -21.57
C ASN A 98 -16.34 -11.27 -20.14
N LEU A 99 -15.52 -10.25 -19.95
CA LEU A 99 -15.03 -9.80 -18.64
C LEU A 99 -15.38 -8.34 -18.43
N GLY A 100 -15.59 -7.98 -17.17
CA GLY A 100 -15.60 -6.62 -16.66
C GLY A 100 -14.47 -6.45 -15.64
N PHE A 101 -14.31 -5.22 -15.17
CA PHE A 101 -13.49 -4.95 -14.01
C PHE A 101 -14.25 -4.00 -13.09
N ASP A 102 -13.96 -4.12 -11.82
CA ASP A 102 -14.65 -3.39 -10.78
C ASP A 102 -13.65 -2.73 -9.84
N ARG A 103 -14.07 -1.64 -9.20
CA ARG A 103 -13.22 -0.81 -8.35
C ARG A 103 -13.60 -0.96 -6.90
N ILE A 104 -12.73 -1.54 -6.06
CA ILE A 104 -12.99 -1.78 -4.62
C ILE A 104 -13.49 -0.49 -3.94
N VAL A 105 -12.91 0.64 -4.32
CA VAL A 105 -13.39 1.99 -4.03
C VAL A 105 -13.81 2.67 -5.34
N PRO A 106 -15.13 2.66 -5.67
CA PRO A 106 -15.67 3.19 -6.92
C PRO A 106 -15.46 4.69 -7.12
N PRO A 107 -15.43 5.19 -8.38
CA PRO A 107 -15.25 6.62 -8.70
C PRO A 107 -16.21 7.56 -7.94
N GLU A 108 -17.43 7.10 -7.67
CA GLU A 108 -18.46 7.86 -6.94
C GLU A 108 -18.08 8.18 -5.50
N TRP A 109 -17.11 7.46 -4.92
CA TRP A 109 -16.59 7.71 -3.58
C TRP A 109 -15.58 8.85 -3.53
N TRP A 110 -15.24 9.43 -4.69
CA TRP A 110 -14.19 10.42 -4.82
C TRP A 110 -14.71 11.73 -5.38
N LYS A 111 -14.26 12.85 -4.83
CA LYS A 111 -14.45 14.16 -5.42
C LYS A 111 -13.62 14.27 -6.69
N SER A 112 -14.23 14.83 -7.74
CA SER A 112 -13.57 15.05 -9.02
C SER A 112 -12.26 15.83 -8.84
N SER A 113 -11.15 15.19 -9.22
CA SER A 113 -9.78 15.71 -9.11
C SER A 113 -8.81 14.81 -9.89
N ASP A 114 -7.61 15.28 -10.19
CA ASP A 114 -6.57 14.44 -10.81
C ASP A 114 -6.20 13.23 -9.94
N MET A 115 -6.33 13.40 -8.62
CA MET A 115 -6.07 12.34 -7.65
C MET A 115 -7.20 11.29 -7.60
N MET A 116 -8.44 11.66 -7.96
CA MET A 116 -9.49 10.67 -8.23
C MET A 116 -9.10 9.78 -9.40
N THR A 117 -8.62 10.35 -10.51
CA THR A 117 -8.15 9.57 -11.66
C THR A 117 -7.02 8.63 -11.25
N SER A 118 -6.10 9.12 -10.42
CA SER A 118 -5.02 8.30 -9.85
C SER A 118 -5.55 7.13 -9.01
N ALA A 119 -6.51 7.36 -8.11
CA ALA A 119 -7.14 6.32 -7.29
C ALA A 119 -7.96 5.32 -8.10
N ALA A 120 -8.64 5.79 -9.15
CA ALA A 120 -9.42 4.94 -10.04
C ALA A 120 -8.53 4.04 -10.93
N MET A 121 -7.25 4.37 -11.08
CA MET A 121 -6.27 3.67 -11.90
C MET A 121 -5.22 2.88 -11.09
N ASP A 122 -5.32 2.89 -9.76
CA ASP A 122 -4.49 2.05 -8.92
C ASP A 122 -4.93 0.59 -9.06
N LEU A 123 -4.03 -0.30 -9.49
CA LEU A 123 -4.30 -1.72 -9.70
C LEU A 123 -4.67 -2.45 -8.39
N TYR A 124 -4.29 -1.92 -7.22
CA TYR A 124 -4.82 -2.43 -5.94
C TYR A 124 -6.28 -2.11 -5.73
N ASN A 125 -6.82 -1.11 -6.44
CA ASN A 125 -8.22 -0.75 -6.41
C ASN A 125 -9.06 -1.50 -7.45
N ILE A 126 -8.48 -2.25 -8.40
CA ILE A 126 -9.22 -2.82 -9.54
C ILE A 126 -9.18 -4.34 -9.50
N VAL A 127 -10.32 -5.00 -9.68
CA VAL A 127 -10.42 -6.48 -9.76
C VAL A 127 -11.16 -6.91 -11.03
N VAL A 128 -10.74 -8.04 -11.62
CA VAL A 128 -11.46 -8.65 -12.76
C VAL A 128 -12.71 -9.39 -12.29
N CYS A 129 -13.83 -9.19 -12.99
CA CYS A 129 -15.13 -9.71 -12.62
C CYS A 129 -16.02 -10.00 -13.83
N ASP A 130 -17.22 -10.54 -13.60
CA ASP A 130 -18.28 -10.60 -14.62
C ASP A 130 -18.92 -9.23 -14.82
N GLN A 131 -19.18 -8.85 -16.08
CA GLN A 131 -19.82 -7.57 -16.43
C GLN A 131 -21.19 -7.37 -15.75
N GLU A 132 -21.98 -8.44 -15.60
CA GLU A 132 -23.29 -8.37 -14.96
C GLU A 132 -23.17 -7.99 -13.47
N LEU A 133 -22.19 -8.57 -12.77
CA LEU A 133 -21.99 -8.32 -11.34
C LEU A 133 -21.42 -6.91 -11.09
N MET A 134 -20.53 -6.44 -11.95
CA MET A 134 -20.07 -5.05 -11.97
C MET A 134 -21.25 -4.07 -12.06
N GLN A 135 -22.20 -4.30 -12.98
CA GLN A 135 -23.37 -3.42 -13.15
C GLN A 135 -24.31 -3.43 -11.93
N LYS A 136 -24.42 -4.56 -11.23
CA LYS A 136 -25.23 -4.66 -10.00
C LYS A 136 -24.59 -3.95 -8.81
N ARG A 137 -23.27 -4.05 -8.66
CA ARG A 137 -22.55 -3.41 -7.56
C ARG A 137 -22.69 -1.89 -7.57
N LYS A 138 -22.55 -1.26 -8.76
CA LYS A 138 -22.49 0.21 -8.88
C LYS A 138 -21.44 0.79 -7.92
N SER A 139 -21.87 1.67 -7.01
CA SER A 139 -21.01 2.30 -6.01
C SER A 139 -21.16 1.70 -4.60
N LEU A 140 -21.83 0.56 -4.44
CA LEU A 140 -22.16 0.04 -3.10
C LEU A 140 -20.93 -0.37 -2.28
N PRO A 141 -20.94 -0.13 -0.96
CA PRO A 141 -19.88 -0.54 -0.05
C PRO A 141 -19.84 -2.07 0.10
N LEU A 142 -18.62 -2.55 0.36
CA LEU A 142 -18.39 -3.91 0.79
C LEU A 142 -18.76 -4.02 2.29
N ALA A 143 -19.67 -4.92 2.64
CA ALA A 143 -20.06 -5.19 4.02
C ALA A 143 -20.67 -6.58 4.17
N ASP A 144 -20.80 -7.08 5.40
CA ASP A 144 -21.55 -8.30 5.67
C ASP A 144 -23.05 -8.06 5.41
N VAL A 145 -23.65 -8.84 4.50
CA VAL A 145 -25.08 -8.75 4.17
C VAL A 145 -25.87 -9.57 5.19
N VAL A 146 -26.74 -8.88 5.93
CA VAL A 146 -27.60 -9.51 6.96
C VAL A 146 -28.95 -9.91 6.39
N ASN A 147 -29.57 -9.03 5.59
CA ASN A 147 -30.81 -9.35 4.88
C ASN A 147 -30.48 -9.51 3.39
N VAL A 148 -30.37 -10.77 2.95
CA VAL A 148 -29.99 -11.12 1.58
C VAL A 148 -31.19 -10.90 0.65
N GLU A 149 -30.96 -10.11 -0.41
CA GLU A 149 -31.93 -9.86 -1.48
C GLU A 149 -31.57 -10.63 -2.76
N SER A 150 -30.28 -10.86 -3.01
CA SER A 150 -29.78 -11.72 -4.09
C SER A 150 -28.48 -12.39 -3.68
N ASP A 151 -28.28 -13.61 -4.16
CA ASP A 151 -27.10 -14.44 -3.88
C ASP A 151 -26.83 -15.29 -5.13
N ASN A 152 -25.60 -15.27 -5.63
CA ASN A 152 -25.16 -16.08 -6.77
C ASN A 152 -24.29 -17.29 -6.36
N GLY A 153 -24.19 -17.59 -5.06
CA GLY A 153 -23.33 -18.60 -4.48
C GLY A 153 -21.93 -18.11 -4.11
N PHE A 154 -21.56 -16.90 -4.53
CA PHE A 154 -20.24 -16.29 -4.27
C PHE A 154 -20.39 -14.92 -3.60
N TRP A 155 -21.19 -14.04 -4.18
CA TRP A 155 -21.48 -12.70 -3.71
C TRP A 155 -22.91 -12.57 -3.28
N ARG A 156 -23.10 -11.87 -2.17
CA ARG A 156 -24.42 -11.54 -1.64
C ARG A 156 -24.69 -10.07 -1.84
N TYR A 157 -25.92 -9.75 -2.20
CA TYR A 157 -26.43 -8.38 -2.33
C TYR A 157 -27.59 -8.23 -1.37
N GLY A 158 -27.62 -7.13 -0.63
CA GLY A 158 -28.72 -6.85 0.28
C GLY A 158 -28.41 -5.76 1.28
N ILE A 159 -29.03 -5.88 2.46
CA ILE A 159 -29.00 -4.85 3.48
C ILE A 159 -28.14 -5.29 4.67
N SER A 160 -27.25 -4.40 5.10
CA SER A 160 -26.52 -4.51 6.36
C SER A 160 -26.99 -3.44 7.35
N PRO A 161 -27.18 -3.76 8.63
CA PRO A 161 -27.36 -2.74 9.66
C PRO A 161 -26.09 -1.91 9.77
N LEU A 162 -26.24 -0.60 9.76
CA LEU A 162 -25.22 0.32 10.22
C LEU A 162 -25.44 0.59 11.72
N TYR A 163 -24.70 1.52 12.30
CA TYR A 163 -24.84 1.90 13.70
C TYR A 163 -26.26 2.40 14.02
N GLY A 164 -26.82 1.95 15.15
CA GLY A 164 -28.17 2.32 15.57
C GLY A 164 -29.27 1.68 14.71
N SER A 165 -30.19 2.49 14.19
CA SER A 165 -31.28 2.03 13.31
C SER A 165 -31.00 2.25 11.82
N GLU A 166 -29.82 2.78 11.47
CA GLU A 166 -29.44 3.01 10.09
C GLU A 166 -29.14 1.68 9.37
N LYS A 167 -29.34 1.68 8.06
CA LYS A 167 -29.15 0.52 7.20
C LYS A 167 -28.51 0.97 5.90
N ILE A 168 -27.63 0.15 5.35
CA ILE A 168 -26.99 0.40 4.07
C ILE A 168 -27.33 -0.73 3.09
N GLN A 169 -27.53 -0.36 1.83
CA GLN A 169 -27.41 -1.32 0.74
C GLN A 169 -25.92 -1.62 0.55
N CYS A 170 -25.58 -2.89 0.43
CA CYS A 170 -24.19 -3.33 0.33
C CYS A 170 -24.09 -4.62 -0.47
N ILE A 171 -22.85 -4.98 -0.80
CA ILE A 171 -22.51 -6.31 -1.30
C ILE A 171 -21.47 -6.96 -0.40
N GLU A 172 -21.50 -8.29 -0.37
CA GLU A 172 -20.57 -9.09 0.42
C GLU A 172 -19.80 -10.04 -0.48
N PRO A 173 -18.44 -10.03 -0.43
CA PRO A 173 -17.61 -10.99 -1.12
C PRO A 173 -17.64 -12.38 -0.46
N PRO A 174 -17.16 -13.42 -1.17
CA PRO A 174 -16.82 -14.70 -0.58
C PRO A 174 -15.86 -14.56 0.60
N ALA A 175 -15.92 -15.50 1.54
CA ALA A 175 -15.11 -15.45 2.76
C ALA A 175 -13.60 -15.38 2.46
N GLU A 176 -13.16 -16.08 1.42
CA GLU A 176 -11.78 -16.24 0.96
C GLU A 176 -11.20 -15.00 0.26
N TYR A 177 -11.99 -13.93 0.10
CA TYR A 177 -11.50 -12.65 -0.42
C TYR A 177 -11.75 -11.48 0.53
N LYS A 178 -12.39 -11.71 1.68
CA LYS A 178 -12.74 -10.64 2.62
C LYS A 178 -11.50 -9.91 3.10
N GLY A 179 -10.43 -10.64 3.39
CA GLY A 179 -9.14 -10.12 3.80
C GLY A 179 -8.45 -9.33 2.70
N ASP A 180 -8.46 -9.85 1.46
CA ASP A 180 -7.90 -9.18 0.28
C ASP A 180 -8.57 -7.81 0.09
N PHE A 181 -9.91 -7.77 0.10
CA PHE A 181 -10.67 -6.53 -0.04
C PHE A 181 -10.46 -5.58 1.13
N ALA A 182 -10.34 -6.08 2.36
CA ALA A 182 -10.04 -5.27 3.53
C ALA A 182 -8.66 -4.61 3.43
N ARG A 183 -7.61 -5.37 3.11
CA ARG A 183 -6.24 -4.88 2.95
C ARG A 183 -6.12 -3.89 1.78
N ALA A 184 -6.81 -4.14 0.67
CA ALA A 184 -6.88 -3.21 -0.45
C ALA A 184 -7.57 -1.89 -0.06
N LEU A 185 -8.71 -1.94 0.62
CA LEU A 185 -9.41 -0.72 1.08
C LEU A 185 -8.58 0.06 2.10
N MET A 186 -7.97 -0.61 3.08
CA MET A 186 -7.09 0.02 4.07
C MET A 186 -5.86 0.66 3.41
N TYR A 187 -5.32 0.06 2.35
CA TYR A 187 -4.29 0.66 1.49
C TYR A 187 -4.80 1.94 0.82
N MET A 188 -5.99 1.91 0.19
CA MET A 188 -6.57 3.10 -0.45
C MET A 188 -6.77 4.24 0.56
N VAL A 189 -7.26 3.93 1.76
CA VAL A 189 -7.44 4.89 2.87
C VAL A 189 -6.10 5.45 3.38
N SER A 190 -5.01 4.70 3.25
CA SER A 190 -3.66 5.13 3.63
C SER A 190 -3.03 6.04 2.60
N VAL A 191 -3.17 5.70 1.32
CA VAL A 191 -2.53 6.41 0.21
C VAL A 191 -3.26 7.71 -0.14
N TYR A 192 -4.59 7.68 -0.18
CA TYR A 192 -5.42 8.79 -0.69
C TYR A 192 -6.03 9.63 0.44
N PRO A 193 -5.87 10.97 0.40
CA PRO A 193 -6.20 11.82 1.55
C PRO A 193 -7.71 12.02 1.75
N PRO A 194 -8.17 12.25 3.00
CA PRO A 194 -9.58 12.44 3.36
C PRO A 194 -10.28 13.56 2.58
N SER A 195 -9.54 14.56 2.09
CA SER A 195 -10.12 15.71 1.38
C SER A 195 -10.81 15.34 0.06
N ILE A 196 -10.42 14.22 -0.57
CA ILE A 196 -10.98 13.78 -1.86
C ILE A 196 -12.05 12.71 -1.74
N TRP A 197 -12.49 12.33 -0.55
CA TRP A 197 -13.58 11.36 -0.38
C TRP A 197 -14.94 12.06 -0.41
N GLN A 198 -15.98 11.34 -0.84
CA GLN A 198 -17.39 11.74 -0.83
C GLN A 198 -18.31 10.52 -0.85
N GLY A 199 -19.63 10.73 -0.76
CA GLY A 199 -20.62 9.68 -0.99
C GLY A 199 -20.51 8.57 0.06
N TRP A 200 -20.38 7.32 -0.36
CA TRP A 200 -20.12 6.21 0.58
C TRP A 200 -18.77 6.35 1.29
N GLY A 201 -17.80 7.07 0.72
CA GLY A 201 -16.59 7.48 1.43
C GLY A 201 -16.92 8.25 2.72
N ASP A 202 -17.89 9.16 2.71
CA ASP A 202 -18.30 9.91 3.92
C ASP A 202 -19.06 9.04 4.94
N VAL A 203 -19.68 7.96 4.46
CA VAL A 203 -20.41 6.98 5.28
C VAL A 203 -19.45 6.02 5.97
N MET A 204 -18.39 5.58 5.29
CA MET A 204 -17.42 4.59 5.81
C MET A 204 -16.21 5.25 6.51
N LEU A 205 -15.81 6.43 6.05
CA LEU A 205 -14.59 7.11 6.47
C LEU A 205 -14.88 8.39 7.26
N LEU A 206 -13.84 8.87 7.95
CA LEU A 206 -13.81 10.17 8.60
C LEU A 206 -13.08 11.18 7.71
N GLY A 207 -13.47 12.45 7.80
CA GLY A 207 -12.90 13.55 7.02
C GLY A 207 -11.54 14.07 7.50
N ASN A 208 -10.78 13.30 8.28
CA ASN A 208 -9.48 13.68 8.86
C ASN A 208 -8.40 12.64 8.58
N GLU A 209 -7.13 13.04 8.66
CA GLU A 209 -5.97 12.20 8.27
C GLU A 209 -5.77 11.00 9.21
N TYR A 210 -6.11 11.15 10.49
CA TYR A 210 -6.18 10.08 11.49
C TYR A 210 -7.02 10.53 12.71
N PRO A 211 -7.89 9.68 13.28
CA PRO A 211 -8.37 8.41 12.73
C PRO A 211 -9.12 8.64 11.40
N THR A 212 -8.96 7.74 10.43
CA THR A 212 -9.43 7.93 9.04
C THR A 212 -10.69 7.15 8.72
N MET A 213 -10.98 6.10 9.46
CA MET A 213 -12.14 5.23 9.27
C MET A 213 -13.09 5.40 10.44
N ARG A 214 -14.39 5.26 10.20
CA ARG A 214 -15.37 5.21 11.28
C ARG A 214 -15.33 3.87 11.98
N ASP A 215 -15.75 3.83 13.24
CA ASP A 215 -15.66 2.65 14.10
C ASP A 215 -16.28 1.39 13.49
N HIS A 216 -17.43 1.51 12.82
CA HIS A 216 -18.08 0.38 12.15
C HIS A 216 -17.24 -0.16 10.98
N SER A 217 -16.57 0.72 10.23
CA SER A 217 -15.70 0.34 9.12
C SER A 217 -14.42 -0.30 9.62
N VAL A 218 -13.79 0.27 10.67
CA VAL A 218 -12.65 -0.35 11.35
C VAL A 218 -13.01 -1.74 11.85
N THR A 219 -14.14 -1.88 12.55
CA THR A 219 -14.60 -3.16 13.09
C THR A 219 -14.81 -4.21 12.00
N LEU A 220 -15.49 -3.83 10.91
CA LEU A 220 -15.76 -4.72 9.78
C LEU A 220 -14.46 -5.17 9.09
N TYR A 221 -13.61 -4.23 8.69
CA TYR A 221 -12.43 -4.55 7.89
C TYR A 221 -11.32 -5.20 8.72
N LEU A 222 -11.22 -4.92 10.03
CA LEU A 222 -10.34 -5.71 10.91
C LEU A 222 -10.85 -7.14 11.06
N LYS A 223 -12.16 -7.33 11.25
CA LYS A 223 -12.75 -8.68 11.29
C LYS A 223 -12.41 -9.46 10.02
N TRP A 224 -12.63 -8.86 8.86
CA TRP A 224 -12.32 -9.47 7.57
C TRP A 224 -10.82 -9.78 7.43
N HIS A 225 -9.96 -8.84 7.82
CA HIS A 225 -8.51 -9.03 7.81
C HIS A 225 -8.04 -10.20 8.70
N TYR A 226 -8.64 -10.39 9.88
CA TYR A 226 -8.28 -11.49 10.78
C TYR A 226 -8.85 -12.84 10.36
N ASP A 227 -10.08 -12.85 9.83
CA ASP A 227 -10.77 -14.07 9.43
C ASP A 227 -10.22 -14.66 8.12
N ASP A 228 -9.63 -13.80 7.26
CA ASP A 228 -9.04 -14.17 5.99
C ASP A 228 -7.58 -13.64 5.88
N PRO A 229 -6.60 -14.40 6.40
CA PRO A 229 -5.19 -14.04 6.33
C PRO A 229 -4.65 -13.94 4.90
N VAL A 230 -3.49 -13.29 4.74
CA VAL A 230 -2.84 -13.15 3.43
C VAL A 230 -2.62 -14.51 2.77
N SER A 231 -3.11 -14.65 1.54
CA SER A 231 -3.00 -15.90 0.77
C SER A 231 -1.82 -15.86 -0.21
N PRO A 232 -1.31 -17.03 -0.67
CA PRO A 232 -0.30 -17.06 -1.74
C PRO A 232 -0.77 -16.36 -3.02
N LEU A 233 -2.07 -16.42 -3.32
CA LEU A 233 -2.65 -15.74 -4.48
C LEU A 233 -2.60 -14.22 -4.33
N GLU A 234 -2.82 -13.70 -3.12
CA GLU A 234 -2.73 -12.27 -2.85
C GLU A 234 -1.28 -11.77 -2.94
N LEU A 235 -0.31 -12.52 -2.38
CA LEU A 235 1.13 -12.23 -2.51
C LEU A 235 1.56 -12.20 -3.98
N GLN A 236 1.17 -13.20 -4.76
CA GLN A 236 1.48 -13.27 -6.18
C GLN A 236 0.87 -12.08 -6.94
N ARG A 237 -0.36 -11.67 -6.59
CA ARG A 237 -0.98 -10.49 -7.17
C ARG A 237 -0.23 -9.21 -6.77
N ASN A 238 0.26 -9.11 -5.53
CA ASN A 238 1.08 -8.01 -5.05
C ASN A 238 2.37 -7.87 -5.89
N ASP A 239 3.06 -8.99 -6.16
CA ASP A 239 4.26 -9.04 -7.01
C ASP A 239 3.96 -8.59 -8.45
N ARG A 240 2.88 -9.09 -9.04
CA ARG A 240 2.48 -8.76 -10.40
C ARG A 240 2.07 -7.29 -10.54
N ILE A 241 1.41 -6.72 -9.53
CA ILE A 241 1.09 -5.29 -9.51
C ILE A 241 2.36 -4.46 -9.39
N GLU A 242 3.27 -4.81 -8.49
CA GLU A 242 4.54 -4.09 -8.34
C GLU A 242 5.31 -4.02 -9.66
N ALA A 243 5.37 -5.13 -10.40
CA ALA A 243 6.04 -5.20 -11.70
C ALA A 243 5.48 -4.22 -12.75
N ILE A 244 4.22 -3.79 -12.60
CA ILE A 244 3.53 -2.88 -13.52
C ILE A 244 3.48 -1.44 -12.95
N GLN A 245 3.00 -1.31 -11.72
CA GLN A 245 2.69 -0.04 -11.05
C GLN A 245 3.91 0.56 -10.33
N GLY A 246 4.90 -0.27 -10.01
CA GLY A 246 6.15 0.12 -9.36
C GLY A 246 6.06 0.32 -7.84
N ASN A 247 4.97 -0.09 -7.20
CA ASN A 247 4.78 -0.06 -5.75
C ASN A 247 4.08 -1.33 -5.26
N ARG A 248 4.27 -1.66 -3.98
CA ARG A 248 3.59 -2.76 -3.29
C ARG A 248 2.40 -2.26 -2.46
N ASN A 249 1.50 -3.15 -2.05
CA ASN A 249 0.61 -2.90 -0.92
C ASN A 249 1.29 -3.45 0.34
N PRO A 250 1.77 -2.61 1.27
CA PRO A 250 2.52 -3.06 2.43
C PRO A 250 1.67 -3.89 3.38
N PHE A 251 0.34 -3.78 3.33
CA PHE A 251 -0.53 -4.59 4.19
C PHE A 251 -0.67 -6.04 3.72
N VAL A 252 -0.21 -6.37 2.51
CA VAL A 252 -0.10 -7.74 2.03
C VAL A 252 1.22 -8.36 2.47
N ASP A 253 2.32 -7.60 2.39
CA ASP A 253 3.65 -8.08 2.79
C ASP A 253 3.82 -8.10 4.32
N HIS A 254 3.25 -7.10 5.00
CA HIS A 254 3.34 -6.84 6.45
C HIS A 254 1.93 -6.63 7.03
N PRO A 255 1.09 -7.68 7.06
CA PRO A 255 -0.30 -7.57 7.49
C PRO A 255 -0.46 -7.06 8.92
N GLU A 256 0.50 -7.32 9.81
CA GLU A 256 0.48 -6.85 11.19
C GLU A 256 0.53 -5.33 11.33
N LEU A 257 0.96 -4.57 10.31
CA LEU A 257 0.88 -3.10 10.33
C LEU A 257 -0.55 -2.59 10.52
N ILE A 258 -1.55 -3.32 10.03
CA ILE A 258 -2.96 -2.98 10.25
C ILE A 258 -3.29 -2.95 11.74
N ASP A 259 -2.72 -3.87 12.52
CA ASP A 259 -2.91 -3.91 13.97
C ASP A 259 -2.32 -2.71 14.69
N TYR A 260 -1.19 -2.19 14.20
CA TYR A 260 -0.54 -1.00 14.77
C TYR A 260 -1.18 0.33 14.33
N ILE A 261 -2.00 0.32 13.27
CA ILE A 261 -2.71 1.53 12.80
C ILE A 261 -4.15 1.57 13.32
N TRP A 262 -4.89 0.46 13.27
CA TRP A 262 -6.31 0.44 13.61
C TRP A 262 -6.73 -0.66 14.58
N GLY A 263 -5.90 -1.69 14.75
CA GLY A 263 -6.26 -2.90 15.50
C GLY A 263 -5.76 -2.93 16.94
N ARG A 264 -5.46 -4.14 17.41
CA ARG A 264 -5.20 -4.44 18.83
C ARG A 264 -3.92 -3.78 19.37
N LYS A 265 -3.02 -3.37 18.48
CA LYS A 265 -1.74 -2.73 18.80
C LYS A 265 -1.74 -1.23 18.50
N ALA A 266 -2.90 -0.63 18.24
CA ALA A 266 -3.01 0.82 18.13
C ALA A 266 -2.47 1.48 19.41
N GLY A 267 -1.61 2.48 19.26
CA GLY A 267 -0.86 3.12 20.35
C GLY A 267 0.51 2.49 20.66
N GLU A 268 0.80 1.28 20.18
CA GLU A 268 2.09 0.59 20.35
C GLU A 268 3.09 1.00 19.26
N ILE A 269 4.37 0.88 19.57
CA ILE A 269 5.47 1.18 18.64
C ILE A 269 5.76 -0.07 17.78
N TYR A 270 5.80 0.09 16.46
CA TYR A 270 6.16 -0.99 15.53
C TYR A 270 7.66 -1.30 15.59
N GLY A 271 8.05 -2.58 15.54
CA GLY A 271 9.45 -3.00 15.35
C GLY A 271 10.40 -2.91 16.55
N THR A 272 9.94 -2.63 17.77
CA THR A 272 10.82 -2.51 18.96
C THR A 272 10.99 -3.81 19.76
N HIS A 273 10.96 -4.99 19.10
CA HIS A 273 11.03 -6.29 19.79
C HIS A 273 12.43 -6.92 19.83
N ASP A 274 13.45 -6.28 19.26
CA ASP A 274 14.82 -6.77 19.37
C ASP A 274 15.54 -6.14 20.57
N ALA A 275 16.40 -6.95 21.19
CA ALA A 275 17.24 -6.58 22.32
C ALA A 275 18.00 -5.26 22.07
N PRO A 276 18.40 -4.53 23.11
CA PRO A 276 19.17 -3.30 22.97
C PRO A 276 20.35 -3.52 22.01
N VAL A 277 20.32 -2.77 20.90
CA VAL A 277 21.28 -2.90 19.81
C VAL A 277 22.57 -2.17 20.22
N ASP A 278 23.72 -2.85 20.14
CA ASP A 278 25.02 -2.20 20.29
C ASP A 278 25.17 -1.13 19.17
N PRO A 279 25.27 0.17 19.52
CA PRO A 279 25.40 1.24 18.53
C PRO A 279 26.72 1.26 17.79
N ASP A 280 27.74 0.56 18.31
CA ASP A 280 29.08 0.52 17.74
C ASP A 280 29.32 -0.74 16.90
N ASP A 281 28.34 -1.65 16.80
CA ASP A 281 28.43 -2.83 15.94
C ASP A 281 28.37 -2.43 14.44
N PRO A 282 29.45 -2.64 13.67
CA PRO A 282 29.51 -2.26 12.25
C PRO A 282 28.57 -3.09 11.37
N ASP A 283 28.14 -4.27 11.82
CA ASP A 283 27.28 -5.18 11.07
C ASP A 283 25.79 -5.02 11.42
N ARG A 284 25.45 -4.09 12.35
CA ARG A 284 24.05 -3.84 12.75
C ARG A 284 23.24 -3.26 11.59
N LYS A 285 22.00 -3.72 11.43
CA LYS A 285 21.04 -3.10 10.49
C LYS A 285 20.63 -1.72 11.02
N ARG A 286 21.03 -0.65 10.33
CA ARG A 286 20.62 0.73 10.67
C ARG A 286 19.10 0.87 10.55
N THR A 287 18.49 1.47 11.55
CA THR A 287 17.05 1.77 11.56
C THR A 287 16.83 3.21 11.12
N PRO A 288 15.99 3.50 10.10
CA PRO A 288 15.75 4.88 9.73
C PRO A 288 15.14 5.75 10.81
N LEU A 289 15.36 7.05 10.63
CA LEU A 289 14.91 8.06 11.56
C LEU A 289 13.40 8.01 11.80
N LYS A 290 13.06 7.91 13.09
CA LYS A 290 11.71 7.98 13.64
C LYS A 290 11.50 9.26 14.45
N GLY A 291 10.23 9.59 14.72
CA GLY A 291 9.86 10.80 15.48
C GLY A 291 9.98 10.65 17.00
N SER A 292 10.17 9.44 17.53
CA SER A 292 10.26 9.20 18.98
C SER A 292 11.16 8.00 19.30
N TYR A 293 11.99 8.14 20.33
CA TYR A 293 12.93 7.13 20.79
C TYR A 293 12.82 6.92 22.30
N THR A 294 13.17 5.71 22.74
CA THR A 294 13.18 5.25 24.12
C THR A 294 14.51 4.55 24.43
N VAL A 295 14.83 4.33 25.71
CA VAL A 295 16.05 3.61 26.11
C VAL A 295 16.17 2.23 25.44
N ALA A 296 15.06 1.57 25.12
CA ALA A 296 15.04 0.28 24.43
C ALA A 296 15.64 0.32 23.02
N ASP A 297 15.65 1.47 22.36
CA ASP A 297 16.16 1.60 21.00
C ASP A 297 17.69 1.66 20.92
N GLY A 298 18.37 1.87 22.05
CA GLY A 298 19.83 1.96 22.16
C GLY A 298 20.43 3.23 21.56
N ALA A 299 20.12 3.54 20.29
CA ALA A 299 20.64 4.71 19.57
C ALA A 299 19.68 5.26 18.51
N VAL A 300 19.91 6.52 18.16
CA VAL A 300 19.35 7.20 16.98
C VAL A 300 20.31 6.97 15.82
N ASP A 301 19.96 6.11 14.87
CA ASP A 301 20.70 5.99 13.60
C ASP A 301 20.42 7.20 12.72
N LEU A 302 21.46 7.94 12.34
CA LEU A 302 21.40 9.10 11.46
C LEU A 302 21.29 8.66 10.00
N TYR A 303 20.21 7.94 9.73
CA TYR A 303 19.95 7.26 8.48
C TYR A 303 18.50 7.49 8.04
N SER A 304 18.34 7.75 6.75
CA SER A 304 17.06 7.72 6.07
C SER A 304 17.36 7.32 4.64
N PRO A 305 16.64 6.36 4.04
CA PRO A 305 16.91 5.93 2.66
C PRO A 305 16.49 6.99 1.61
N TYR A 306 15.89 8.11 2.01
CA TYR A 306 15.72 9.31 1.16
C TYR A 306 16.87 10.30 1.26
N VAL A 307 17.80 10.05 2.17
CA VAL A 307 18.94 10.91 2.42
C VAL A 307 20.18 10.15 1.95
N PRO A 308 21.01 10.75 1.08
CA PRO A 308 22.27 10.15 0.68
C PRO A 308 23.12 9.71 1.88
N ASP A 309 23.82 8.58 1.75
CA ASP A 309 24.63 7.99 2.83
C ASP A 309 25.82 8.87 3.25
N ASP A 310 26.18 9.87 2.43
CA ASP A 310 27.21 10.87 2.68
C ASP A 310 26.67 12.16 3.32
N ALA A 311 25.41 12.16 3.77
CA ALA A 311 24.82 13.30 4.43
C ALA A 311 25.54 13.65 5.74
N GLU A 312 25.81 14.94 5.92
CA GLU A 312 26.29 15.51 7.17
C GLU A 312 25.11 15.84 8.08
N TRP A 313 25.20 15.47 9.36
CA TRP A 313 24.10 15.62 10.31
C TRP A 313 24.44 16.58 11.44
N THR A 314 23.41 17.25 11.95
CA THR A 314 23.47 18.01 13.21
C THR A 314 22.31 17.62 14.11
N ILE A 315 22.55 17.64 15.42
CA ILE A 315 21.52 17.58 16.46
C ILE A 315 21.56 18.89 17.27
N ASP A 316 20.44 19.58 17.36
CA ASP A 316 20.33 20.90 17.99
C ASP A 316 21.43 21.88 17.53
N LEU A 317 21.67 21.87 16.22
CA LEU A 317 22.69 22.66 15.52
C LEU A 317 24.14 22.28 15.84
N GLN A 318 24.38 21.23 16.63
CA GLN A 318 25.71 20.67 16.85
C GLN A 318 26.03 19.57 15.83
N PRO A 319 27.18 19.63 15.14
CA PRO A 319 27.60 18.57 14.20
C PRO A 319 27.71 17.21 14.89
N VAL A 320 27.29 16.16 14.19
CA VAL A 320 27.48 14.78 14.62
C VAL A 320 28.53 14.11 13.74
N ALA A 321 29.57 13.56 14.35
CA ALA A 321 30.67 12.92 13.62
C ALA A 321 30.39 11.45 13.23
N GLY A 322 29.45 10.80 13.91
CA GLY A 322 29.09 9.39 13.70
C GLY A 322 27.86 9.20 12.80
N LYS A 323 27.55 7.94 12.51
CA LYS A 323 26.32 7.53 11.80
C LYS A 323 25.16 7.20 12.76
N SER A 324 25.41 7.26 14.06
CA SER A 324 24.44 7.02 15.12
C SER A 324 24.76 7.88 16.34
N LEU A 325 23.76 8.09 17.20
CA LEU A 325 23.87 8.75 18.49
C LEU A 325 23.28 7.84 19.57
N PRO A 326 24.06 7.37 20.55
CA PRO A 326 23.52 6.63 21.70
C PRO A 326 22.44 7.44 22.40
N ILE A 327 21.31 6.82 22.72
CA ILE A 327 20.19 7.49 23.39
C ILE A 327 20.57 7.98 24.78
N ASP A 328 21.49 7.27 25.44
CA ASP A 328 22.02 7.69 26.73
C ASP A 328 22.75 9.03 26.68
N ASP A 329 23.33 9.38 25.53
CA ASP A 329 24.06 10.63 25.31
C ASP A 329 23.15 11.81 24.93
N ILE A 330 21.89 11.55 24.57
CA ILE A 330 20.91 12.58 24.23
C ILE A 330 20.04 12.87 25.45
N ALA A 331 19.72 14.14 25.73
CA ALA A 331 18.81 14.48 26.82
C ALA A 331 17.38 13.97 26.54
N ALA A 332 16.55 13.85 27.57
CA ALA A 332 15.11 13.60 27.36
C ALA A 332 14.43 14.88 26.83
N GLY A 333 13.47 14.73 25.92
CA GLY A 333 12.73 15.84 25.32
C GLY A 333 12.84 15.90 23.80
N HIS A 334 12.50 17.07 23.23
CA HIS A 334 12.51 17.28 21.79
C HIS A 334 13.87 17.78 21.30
N HIS A 335 14.36 17.18 20.22
CA HIS A 335 15.63 17.53 19.58
C HIS A 335 15.42 17.74 18.08
N GLU A 336 16.12 18.71 17.50
CA GLU A 336 16.09 18.98 16.07
C GLU A 336 17.28 18.32 15.38
N LEU A 337 17.01 17.36 14.50
CA LEU A 337 17.98 16.85 13.55
C LEU A 337 17.92 17.64 12.26
N ARG A 338 19.09 17.94 11.68
CA ARG A 338 19.20 18.46 10.30
C ARG A 338 20.22 17.66 9.54
N TYR A 339 20.02 17.57 8.22
CA TYR A 339 21.01 17.01 7.31
C TYR A 339 21.30 17.95 6.14
N THR A 340 22.50 17.82 5.58
CA THR A 340 22.91 18.38 4.30
C THR A 340 23.64 17.32 3.48
N ALA A 341 23.27 17.16 2.21
CA ALA A 341 23.90 16.23 1.28
C ALA A 341 23.89 16.83 -0.14
N GLY A 342 25.02 17.38 -0.57
CA GLY A 342 25.07 18.22 -1.78
C GLY A 342 24.08 19.38 -1.69
N ASP A 343 23.15 19.47 -2.64
CA ASP A 343 22.09 20.49 -2.66
C ASP A 343 20.86 20.13 -1.79
N MET A 344 20.79 18.89 -1.29
CA MET A 344 19.70 18.44 -0.42
C MET A 344 19.91 18.90 1.01
N LYS A 345 18.83 19.36 1.64
CA LYS A 345 18.80 19.69 3.06
C LYS A 345 17.44 19.37 3.65
N GLY A 346 17.42 18.94 4.90
CA GLY A 346 16.18 18.66 5.60
C GLY A 346 16.30 18.84 7.10
N ARG A 347 15.15 18.76 7.76
CA ARG A 347 15.03 18.82 9.22
C ARG A 347 14.00 17.81 9.71
N LEU A 348 14.22 17.27 10.90
CA LEU A 348 13.32 16.37 11.60
C LEU A 348 13.33 16.74 13.09
N ILE A 349 12.16 16.71 13.74
CA ILE A 349 12.07 16.78 15.20
C ILE A 349 11.92 15.36 15.72
N ILE A 350 12.76 14.98 16.67
CA ILE A 350 12.69 13.70 17.39
C ILE A 350 12.37 13.97 18.86
N ASN A 351 11.71 13.02 19.52
CA ASN A 351 11.45 13.08 20.96
C ASN A 351 12.14 11.90 21.67
N ILE A 352 12.98 12.17 22.65
CA ILE A 352 13.67 11.17 23.48
C ILE A 352 12.91 11.01 24.80
N THR A 353 12.58 9.77 25.15
CA THR A 353 11.95 9.39 26.43
C THR A 353 12.87 8.44 27.17
N LYS A 354 13.33 8.82 28.37
CA LYS A 354 14.21 8.00 29.22
C LYS A 354 13.44 7.28 30.31
#